data_AF-A0AA35PPK0-F1
#
_entry.id   AF-A0AA35PPK0-F1
#
_cell.length_a   1.000
_cell.length_b   1.000
_cell.length_c   1.000
_cell.angle_alpha   90.00
_cell.angle_beta   90.00
_cell.angle_gamma   90.00
#
_symmetry.space_group_name_H-M   'P 1'
#
loop_
_entity.id
_entity.type
_entity.pdbx_description
1 polymer ?
#
loop_
_entity_poly.entity_id
_entity_poly.type
_entity_poly.pdbx_seq_one_letter_code
_entity_poly.pdbx_strand_id
1 'polypeptide(L)'
;MKKEELLKELDDLKVELSQLQVAKVKQSPNSPKIRVVRKSIARVLTVINQTQKENLRKFCKGKKYKPIDLRPKKSRAMQSRLNKHEEGLKTKKQQ
;
A
#
# COMPACT_ATOMS: atom_id res chain seq x y z
N MET A 1 -13.17 -11.93 2.95
CA MET A 1 -13.26 -10.75 3.83
C MET A 1 -13.75 -9.57 3.03
N LYS A 2 -14.95 -9.07 3.31
CA LYS A 2 -15.44 -7.81 2.74
C LYS A 2 -14.67 -6.65 3.37
N LYS A 3 -14.54 -5.53 2.64
CA LYS A 3 -13.84 -4.32 3.14
C LYS A 3 -14.40 -3.85 4.49
N GLU A 4 -15.71 -3.94 4.66
CA GLU A 4 -16.43 -3.55 5.87
C GLU A 4 -16.05 -4.41 7.08
N GLU A 5 -15.92 -5.72 6.88
CA GLU A 5 -15.49 -6.66 7.92
C GLU A 5 -14.09 -6.32 8.43
N LEU A 6 -13.15 -6.01 7.52
CA LEU A 6 -11.78 -5.63 7.87
C LEU A 6 -11.71 -4.28 8.59
N LEU A 7 -12.60 -3.35 8.28
CA LEU A 7 -12.68 -2.06 8.97
C LEU A 7 -13.22 -2.23 10.39
N LYS A 8 -14.22 -3.10 10.56
CA LYS A 8 -14.74 -3.44 11.89
C LYS A 8 -13.67 -4.13 12.75
N GLU A 9 -13.00 -5.14 12.21
CA GLU A 9 -11.88 -5.82 12.87
C GLU A 9 -10.76 -4.85 13.25
N LEU A 10 -10.45 -3.87 12.38
CA LEU A 10 -9.45 -2.85 12.65
C LEU A 10 -9.84 -1.96 13.85
N ASP A 11 -11.11 -1.56 13.95
CA ASP A 11 -11.57 -0.70 15.03
C ASP A 11 -11.66 -1.45 16.36
N ASP A 12 -12.10 -2.71 16.35
CA ASP A 12 -12.08 -3.58 17.54
C ASP A 12 -10.63 -3.73 18.08
N LEU A 13 -9.65 -3.98 17.20
CA LEU A 13 -8.24 -4.09 17.58
C LEU A 13 -7.65 -2.77 18.12
N LYS A 14 -8.12 -1.62 17.63
CA LYS A 14 -7.69 -0.31 18.17
C LYS A 14 -8.24 -0.05 19.57
N VAL A 15 -9.49 -0.45 19.82
CA VAL A 15 -10.10 -0.35 21.15
C VAL A 15 -9.35 -1.25 22.13
N GLU A 16 -9.06 -2.50 21.75
CA GLU A 16 -8.26 -3.43 22.56
C GLU A 16 -6.86 -2.84 22.85
N LEU A 17 -6.20 -2.28 21.83
CA LEU A 17 -4.89 -1.65 22.02
C LEU A 17 -4.93 -0.50 23.04
N SER A 18 -5.96 0.35 22.97
CA SER A 18 -6.14 1.48 23.90
C SER A 18 -6.32 1.00 25.34
N GLN A 19 -7.19 -0.01 25.54
CA GLN A 19 -7.40 -0.63 26.86
C GLN A 19 -6.10 -1.22 27.42
N LEU A 20 -5.33 -1.93 26.59
CA LEU A 20 -4.03 -2.49 27.00
C LEU A 20 -2.99 -1.43 27.36
N GLN A 21 -3.00 -0.27 26.69
CA GLN A 21 -2.13 0.85 27.03
C GLN A 21 -2.47 1.48 28.37
N VAL A 22 -3.77 1.67 28.65
CA VAL A 22 -4.23 2.17 29.96
C VAL A 22 -3.88 1.18 31.08
N ALA A 23 -4.11 -0.12 30.86
CA ALA A 23 -3.77 -1.16 31.82
C ALA A 23 -2.26 -1.22 32.12
N LYS A 24 -1.42 -1.04 31.09
CA LYS A 24 0.04 -0.96 31.25
C LYS A 24 0.45 0.17 32.20
N VAL A 25 -0.17 1.35 32.07
CA VAL A 25 0.13 2.49 32.93
C VAL A 25 -0.33 2.25 34.38
N LYS A 26 -1.46 1.58 34.58
CA LYS A 26 -2.06 1.42 35.91
C LYS A 26 -1.46 0.30 36.77
N GLN A 27 -1.12 -0.86 36.19
CA GLN A 27 -0.92 -2.08 37.00
C GLN A 27 0.27 -2.97 36.60
N SER A 28 0.92 -2.82 35.43
CA SER A 28 2.05 -3.69 35.08
C SER A 28 2.96 -3.18 33.95
N PRO A 29 4.30 -3.23 34.10
CA PRO A 29 5.23 -2.66 33.12
C PRO A 29 5.29 -3.39 31.77
N ASN A 30 4.85 -4.66 31.65
CA ASN A 30 5.06 -5.45 30.43
C ASN A 30 3.87 -6.39 30.11
N SER A 31 2.89 -5.93 29.34
CA SER A 31 1.95 -6.81 28.65
C SER A 31 2.49 -7.17 27.24
N PRO A 32 3.06 -8.37 27.01
CA PRO A 32 3.60 -8.77 25.71
C PRO A 32 2.53 -8.77 24.59
N LYS A 33 1.26 -8.78 24.97
CA LYS A 33 0.08 -8.68 24.09
C LYS A 33 0.05 -7.39 23.26
N ILE A 34 0.54 -6.25 23.75
CA ILE A 34 0.56 -4.98 22.99
C ILE A 34 1.31 -5.13 21.67
N ARG A 35 2.45 -5.84 21.69
CA ARG A 35 3.26 -6.08 20.48
C ARG A 35 2.48 -6.90 19.45
N VAL A 36 1.73 -7.90 19.92
CA VAL A 36 0.91 -8.77 19.07
C VAL A 36 -0.21 -7.97 18.43
N VAL A 37 -1.00 -7.24 19.22
CA VAL A 37 -2.13 -6.42 18.73
C VAL A 37 -1.66 -5.38 17.72
N ARG A 38 -0.53 -4.68 17.96
CA ARG A 38 0.05 -3.74 16.99
C ARG A 38 0.41 -4.40 15.66
N LYS A 39 0.96 -5.62 15.70
CA LYS A 39 1.28 -6.37 14.48
C LYS A 39 0.00 -6.83 13.76
N SER A 40 -1.04 -7.22 14.48
CA SER A 40 -2.34 -7.56 13.89
C SER A 40 -2.98 -6.36 13.18
N ILE A 41 -3.00 -5.19 13.82
CA ILE A 41 -3.44 -3.91 13.20
C ILE A 41 -2.67 -3.64 11.91
N ALA A 42 -1.34 -3.75 11.95
CA ALA A 42 -0.50 -3.53 10.77
C ALA A 42 -0.81 -4.53 9.64
N ARG A 43 -1.11 -5.80 9.96
CA ARG A 43 -1.50 -6.82 8.97
C ARG A 43 -2.85 -6.47 8.33
N VAL A 44 -3.86 -6.13 9.12
CA VAL A 44 -5.20 -5.75 8.62
C VAL A 44 -5.10 -4.52 7.69
N LEU A 45 -4.40 -3.46 8.12
CA LEU A 45 -4.16 -2.28 7.29
C LEU A 45 -3.42 -2.62 5.99
N THR A 46 -2.49 -3.56 6.03
CA THR A 46 -1.76 -4.01 4.83
C THR A 46 -2.71 -4.67 3.83
N VAL A 47 -3.59 -5.56 4.28
CA VAL A 47 -4.58 -6.23 3.43
C VAL A 47 -5.57 -5.23 2.83
N ILE A 48 -6.06 -4.27 3.63
CA ILE A 48 -6.93 -3.19 3.15
C ILE A 48 -6.22 -2.38 2.05
N ASN A 49 -4.96 -1.98 2.26
CA ASN A 49 -4.22 -1.20 1.28
C ASN A 49 -3.89 -1.98 0.00
N GLN A 50 -3.60 -3.28 0.12
CA GLN A 50 -3.36 -4.16 -1.02
C GLN A 50 -4.61 -4.29 -1.89
N THR A 51 -5.75 -4.62 -1.28
CA THR A 51 -7.04 -4.78 -1.99
C THR A 51 -7.49 -3.48 -2.65
N GLN A 52 -7.36 -2.34 -1.97
CA GLN A 52 -7.66 -1.03 -2.56
C GLN A 52 -6.78 -0.71 -3.77
N LYS A 53 -5.46 -0.89 -3.66
CA LYS A 53 -4.54 -0.65 -4.77
C LYS A 53 -4.77 -1.60 -5.94
N GLU A 54 -5.11 -2.86 -5.68
CA GLU A 54 -5.43 -3.83 -6.71
C GLU A 54 -6.68 -3.41 -7.50
N ASN A 55 -7.74 -3.01 -6.81
CA ASN A 55 -8.96 -2.51 -7.44
C ASN A 55 -8.72 -1.24 -8.27
N LEU A 56 -7.90 -0.31 -7.77
CA LEU A 56 -7.48 0.85 -8.54
C LEU A 56 -6.64 0.48 -9.77
N ARG A 57 -5.75 -0.51 -9.67
CA ARG A 57 -4.98 -1.02 -10.82
C ARG A 57 -5.89 -1.63 -11.89
N LYS A 58 -6.92 -2.38 -11.48
CA LYS A 58 -7.94 -2.94 -12.39
C LYS A 58 -8.71 -1.82 -13.09
N PHE A 59 -9.18 -0.83 -12.33
CA PHE A 59 -9.92 0.32 -12.85
C PHE A 59 -9.08 1.22 -13.78
N CYS A 60 -7.80 1.40 -13.50
CA CYS A 60 -6.88 2.22 -14.30
C CYS A 60 -6.14 1.42 -15.39
N LYS A 61 -6.49 0.15 -15.62
CA LYS A 61 -5.88 -0.65 -16.68
C LYS A 61 -6.27 -0.06 -18.05
N GLY A 62 -5.30 0.04 -18.96
CA GLY A 62 -5.51 0.58 -20.31
C GLY A 62 -5.68 2.11 -20.43
N LYS A 63 -5.93 2.83 -19.32
CA LYS A 63 -6.04 4.29 -19.37
C LYS A 63 -4.67 4.93 -19.66
N LYS A 64 -4.65 5.92 -20.58
CA LYS A 64 -3.45 6.72 -20.91
C LYS A 64 -2.84 7.39 -19.68
N TYR A 65 -3.70 7.97 -18.83
CA TYR A 65 -3.28 8.65 -17.61
C TYR A 65 -3.62 7.82 -16.38
N LYS A 66 -2.57 7.43 -15.64
CA LYS A 66 -2.69 6.75 -14.34
C LYS A 66 -2.28 7.71 -13.22
N PRO A 67 -2.89 7.57 -12.02
CA PRO A 67 -2.42 8.25 -10.80
C PRO A 67 -0.92 8.01 -10.59
N ILE A 68 -0.21 9.02 -10.08
CA ILE A 68 1.24 8.99 -9.89
C ILE A 68 1.65 7.80 -8.99
N ASP A 69 0.85 7.50 -7.97
CA ASP A 69 1.10 6.40 -7.02
C ASP A 69 1.09 5.00 -7.66
N LEU A 70 0.39 4.84 -8.79
CA LEU A 70 0.31 3.58 -9.53
C LEU A 70 1.38 3.47 -10.62
N ARG A 71 2.12 4.54 -10.90
CA ARG A 71 3.19 4.52 -11.89
C ARG A 71 4.41 3.76 -11.34
N PRO A 72 5.17 3.07 -12.21
CA PRO A 72 6.45 2.49 -11.80
C PRO A 72 7.39 3.58 -11.25
N LYS A 73 7.94 3.36 -10.05
CA LYS A 73 8.93 4.27 -9.47
C LYS A 73 10.29 3.99 -10.09
N LYS A 74 10.67 4.81 -11.07
CA LYS A 74 11.98 4.82 -11.75
C LYS A 74 12.73 6.10 -11.37
N SER A 75 14.04 6.14 -11.62
CA SER A 75 14.81 7.39 -11.52
C SER A 75 14.30 8.42 -12.52
N ARG A 76 14.51 9.71 -12.23
CA ARG A 76 14.11 10.80 -13.11
C ARG A 76 14.77 10.68 -14.50
N ALA A 77 16.06 10.35 -14.53
CA ALA A 77 16.80 10.12 -15.77
C ALA A 77 16.16 9.01 -16.63
N MET A 78 15.74 7.90 -16.02
CA MET A 78 15.04 6.82 -16.74
C MET A 78 13.63 7.20 -17.20
N GLN A 79 12.97 8.15 -16.55
CA GLN A 79 11.66 8.65 -16.97
C GLN A 79 11.75 9.63 -18.15
N SER A 80 12.83 10.41 -18.22
CA SER A 80 13.04 11.40 -19.28
C SER A 80 13.69 10.83 -20.55
N ARG A 81 14.28 9.64 -20.48
CA ARG A 81 14.93 8.97 -21.62
C ARG A 81 13.89 8.52 -22.65
N LEU A 82 14.29 8.50 -23.93
CA LEU A 82 13.51 7.93 -25.02
C LEU A 82 13.19 6.44 -24.78
N ASN A 83 12.06 5.99 -25.32
CA ASN A 83 11.72 4.57 -25.32
C ASN A 83 12.64 3.81 -26.28
N LYS A 84 12.90 2.52 -26.02
CA LYS A 84 13.77 1.67 -26.86
C LYS A 84 13.40 1.70 -28.36
N HIS A 85 12.10 1.76 -28.65
CA HIS A 85 11.61 1.89 -30.02
C HIS A 85 12.07 3.22 -30.64
N GLU A 86 11.90 4.33 -29.92
CA GLU A 86 12.30 5.67 -30.36
C GLU A 86 13.81 5.78 -30.56
N GLU A 87 14.60 5.15 -29.69
CA GLU A 87 16.07 5.10 -29.83
C GLU A 87 16.53 4.29 -31.06
N GLY A 88 15.75 3.29 -31.47
CA GLY A 88 16.05 2.46 -32.64
C GLY A 88 15.52 3.03 -33.96
N LEU A 89 14.78 4.15 -33.94
CA LEU A 89 14.24 4.75 -35.15
C LEU A 89 15.39 5.30 -36.01
N LYS A 90 15.56 4.70 -37.19
CA LYS A 90 16.45 5.21 -38.24
C LYS A 90 15.64 5.97 -39.28
N THR A 91 16.27 6.97 -39.89
CA THR A 91 15.67 7.65 -41.04
C THR A 91 15.57 6.68 -42.23
N LYS A 92 14.62 6.89 -43.16
CA LYS A 92 14.46 6.05 -44.36
C LYS A 92 15.74 5.91 -45.19
N LYS A 93 16.62 6.92 -45.14
CA LYS A 93 17.92 6.91 -45.83
C LYS A 93 18.95 6.00 -45.17
N GLN A 94 18.79 5.70 -43.88
CA GLN A 94 19.72 4.91 -43.04
C GLN A 94 19.20 3.49 -42.74
N GLN A 95 17.98 3.15 -43.19
CA GLN A 95 17.46 1.78 -43.17
C GLN A 95 18.15 0.95 -44.26
#